data_AF-A0A2D6X5U2-F1
#
_entry.id   AF-A0A2D6X5U2-F1
#
_cell.length_a   1.000
_cell.length_b   1.000
_cell.length_c   1.000
_cell.angle_alpha   90.00
_cell.angle_beta   90.00
_cell.angle_gamma   90.00
#
_symmetry.space_group_name_H-M   'P 1'
#
loop_
_entity.id
_entity.type
_entity.pdbx_description
1 polymer ?
#
loop_
_entity_poly.entity_id
_entity_poly.type
_entity_poly.pdbx_seq_one_letter_code
_entity_poly.pdbx_strand_id
1 'polypeptide(L)'
;MDLARRMANQSSYPDYRHGAVLVKGSVRNASFNKNNYCSFGTRFQKEHQGRTTLHAELGAILGMDRGITEGSTIYVARVGREGDYKLSKPCSMCHEALKHVGVKRVVYTINTKIAGSYKL
;
A
#
# COMPACT_ATOMS: atom_id res chain seq x y z
N MET A 1 -4.08 -4.22 -11.23
CA MET A 1 -4.76 -4.57 -9.96
C MET A 1 -4.49 -6.01 -9.56
N ASP A 2 -4.56 -6.97 -10.49
CA ASP A 2 -4.31 -8.39 -10.18
C ASP A 2 -2.98 -8.68 -9.49
N LEU A 3 -1.90 -7.98 -9.85
CA LEU A 3 -0.63 -8.14 -9.17
C LEU A 3 -0.71 -7.75 -7.68
N ALA A 4 -1.42 -6.67 -7.35
CA ALA A 4 -1.63 -6.26 -5.95
C ALA A 4 -2.43 -7.31 -5.17
N ARG A 5 -3.42 -7.96 -5.80
CA ARG A 5 -4.13 -9.10 -5.22
C ARG A 5 -3.21 -10.28 -4.94
N ARG A 6 -2.36 -10.64 -5.90
CA ARG A 6 -1.38 -11.74 -5.73
C ARG A 6 -0.40 -11.44 -4.60
N MET A 7 0.06 -10.18 -4.49
CA MET A 7 0.90 -9.76 -3.37
C MET A 7 0.17 -9.87 -2.03
N ALA A 8 -1.10 -9.45 -1.96
CA ALA A 8 -1.90 -9.57 -0.73
C ALA A 8 -1.94 -11.03 -0.23
N ASN A 9 -2.11 -12.00 -1.13
CA ASN A 9 -2.13 -13.42 -0.79
C ASN A 9 -0.82 -13.97 -0.22
N GLN A 10 0.30 -13.24 -0.31
CA GLN A 10 1.57 -13.62 0.33
C GLN A 10 1.63 -13.23 1.82
N SER A 11 0.70 -12.40 2.30
CA SER A 11 0.63 -12.02 3.70
C SER A 11 0.20 -13.19 4.57
N SER A 12 0.87 -13.38 5.71
CA SER A 12 0.55 -14.41 6.71
C SER A 12 -0.64 -14.05 7.59
N TYR A 13 -1.21 -12.85 7.45
CA TYR A 13 -2.39 -12.45 8.20
C TYR A 13 -3.66 -13.12 7.65
N PRO A 14 -4.54 -13.66 8.50
CA PRO A 14 -5.73 -14.36 8.02
C PRO A 14 -6.82 -13.41 7.47
N ASP A 15 -6.92 -12.18 7.99
CA ASP A 15 -8.13 -11.35 7.84
C ASP A 15 -7.90 -9.99 7.17
N TYR A 16 -6.65 -9.56 7.09
CA TYR A 16 -6.25 -8.23 6.62
C TYR A 16 -5.01 -8.34 5.73
N ARG A 17 -5.15 -9.14 4.67
CA ARG A 17 -4.12 -9.31 3.65
C ARG A 17 -4.14 -8.13 2.70
N HIS A 18 -3.13 -7.28 2.77
CA HIS A 18 -2.95 -6.13 1.89
C HIS A 18 -1.74 -6.32 0.99
N GLY A 19 -1.90 -5.97 -0.28
CA GLY A 19 -0.83 -5.94 -1.27
C GLY A 19 -0.81 -4.60 -1.98
N ALA A 20 0.37 -4.09 -2.28
CA ALA A 20 0.57 -2.83 -2.97
C ALA A 20 1.56 -2.99 -4.11
N VAL A 21 1.34 -2.25 -5.20
CA VAL A 21 2.19 -2.24 -6.39
C VAL A 21 2.43 -0.80 -6.82
N LEU A 22 3.69 -0.41 -6.90
CA LEU A 22 4.14 0.89 -7.39
C LEU A 22 4.39 0.81 -8.91
N VAL A 23 3.81 1.74 -9.67
CA VAL A 23 3.88 1.75 -11.14
C VAL A 23 4.30 3.14 -11.64
N LYS A 24 5.29 3.16 -12.53
CA LYS A 24 5.71 4.34 -13.32
C LYS A 24 6.18 3.87 -14.69
N GLY A 25 5.28 3.89 -15.68
CA GLY A 25 5.44 3.23 -16.97
C GLY A 25 5.34 1.71 -16.86
N SER A 26 6.24 1.10 -16.09
CA SER A 26 6.23 -0.31 -15.70
C SER A 26 6.08 -0.48 -14.19
N VAL A 27 5.90 -1.72 -13.74
CA VAL A 27 5.96 -2.07 -12.31
C VAL A 27 7.37 -1.76 -11.79
N ARG A 28 7.44 -1.00 -10.70
CA ARG A 28 8.70 -0.59 -10.05
C ARG A 28 8.97 -1.38 -8.79
N ASN A 29 7.92 -1.64 -8.01
CA ASN A 29 8.02 -2.42 -6.80
C ASN A 29 6.66 -3.01 -6.45
N ALA A 30 6.65 -4.07 -5.64
CA ALA A 30 5.46 -4.72 -5.15
C ALA A 30 5.71 -5.23 -3.72
N SER A 31 4.75 -5.04 -2.83
CA SER A 31 4.90 -5.41 -1.42
C SER A 31 3.58 -5.81 -0.80
N PHE A 32 3.63 -6.36 0.42
CA PHE A 32 2.48 -6.79 1.20
C PHE A 32 2.69 -6.47 2.67
N ASN A 33 1.61 -6.42 3.44
CA ASN A 33 1.70 -6.09 4.86
C ASN A 33 2.33 -7.22 5.68
N LYS A 34 3.24 -6.85 6.59
CA LYS A 34 4.02 -7.75 7.44
C LYS A 34 4.04 -7.23 8.88
N ASN A 35 4.14 -8.14 9.86
CA ASN A 35 4.28 -7.80 11.28
C ASN A 35 5.69 -7.30 11.67
N ASN A 36 6.41 -6.71 10.71
CA ASN A 36 7.76 -6.20 10.93
C ASN A 36 7.66 -4.73 11.34
N TYR A 37 8.53 -4.31 12.25
CA TYR A 37 8.60 -2.90 12.62
C TYR A 37 9.10 -2.06 11.43
N CYS A 38 8.45 -0.94 11.16
CA CYS A 38 8.84 -0.02 10.07
C CYS A 38 9.14 1.38 10.63
N SER A 39 10.42 1.68 10.83
CA SER A 39 10.88 2.99 11.33
C SER A 39 10.54 4.15 10.39
N PHE A 40 10.48 3.89 9.08
CA PHE A 40 10.09 4.89 8.08
C PHE A 40 8.64 5.35 8.28
N GLY A 41 7.72 4.42 8.54
CA GLY A 41 6.31 4.74 8.79
C GLY A 41 6.11 5.57 10.06
N THR A 42 6.91 5.32 11.11
CA THR A 42 6.84 6.05 12.39
C THR A 42 6.95 7.56 12.21
N ARG A 43 7.70 8.04 11.20
CA ARG A 43 7.84 9.49 10.89
C ARG A 43 6.53 10.16 10.48
N PHE A 44 5.57 9.38 9.98
CA PHE A 44 4.28 9.85 9.46
C PHE A 44 3.11 9.43 10.36
N GLN A 45 3.39 8.72 11.45
CA GLN A 45 2.38 8.30 12.41
C GLN A 45 2.08 9.46 13.37
N LYS A 46 0.97 10.17 13.14
CA LYS A 46 0.55 11.32 13.97
C LYS A 46 -0.42 10.94 15.10
N GLU A 47 -1.18 9.86 14.94
CA GLU A 47 -2.36 9.57 15.79
C GLU A 47 -2.18 8.39 16.76
N HIS A 48 -1.16 7.55 16.59
CA HIS A 48 -0.95 6.37 17.43
C HIS A 48 0.47 6.30 17.98
N GLN A 49 0.60 6.04 19.29
CA GLN A 49 1.87 5.75 19.97
C GLN A 49 2.26 4.25 19.93
N GLY A 50 1.53 3.45 19.14
CA GLY A 50 1.75 2.01 19.02
C GLY A 50 2.83 1.65 18.00
N ARG A 51 3.30 0.39 18.06
CA ARG A 51 4.29 -0.16 17.12
C ARG A 51 3.83 -0.01 15.67
N THR A 52 4.52 0.82 14.89
CA THR A 52 4.30 0.91 13.44
C THR A 52 4.75 -0.37 12.75
N THR A 53 3.81 -1.12 12.20
CA THR A 53 4.08 -2.29 11.37
C THR A 53 4.27 -1.89 9.90
N LEU A 54 4.90 -2.78 9.13
CA LEU A 54 5.11 -2.57 7.70
C LEU A 54 3.80 -2.80 6.94
N HIS A 55 3.15 -1.71 6.56
CA HIS A 55 2.02 -1.73 5.64
C HIS A 55 2.49 -1.99 4.20
N ALA A 56 1.58 -2.51 3.37
CA ALA A 56 1.89 -2.85 1.98
C ALA A 56 2.36 -1.60 1.20
N GLU A 57 1.71 -0.46 1.43
CA GLU A 57 2.02 0.82 0.78
C GLU A 57 3.43 1.29 1.14
N LEU A 58 3.79 1.24 2.43
CA LEU A 58 5.12 1.59 2.90
C LEU A 58 6.18 0.68 2.27
N GLY A 59 5.94 -0.63 2.25
CA GLY A 59 6.85 -1.59 1.65
C GLY A 59 7.04 -1.39 0.14
N ALA A 60 6.06 -0.84 -0.57
CA ALA A 60 6.17 -0.56 -2.01
C ALA A 60 7.04 0.66 -2.32
N ILE A 61 7.22 1.59 -1.37
CA ILE A 61 8.02 2.81 -1.55
C ILE A 61 9.33 2.83 -0.75
N LEU A 62 9.47 1.96 0.25
CA LEU A 62 10.63 1.92 1.12
C LEU A 62 11.90 1.57 0.33
N GLY A 63 12.94 2.40 0.48
CA GLY A 63 14.24 2.19 -0.18
C GLY A 63 14.24 2.53 -1.68
N MET A 64 13.13 3.03 -2.23
CA MET A 64 13.06 3.42 -3.64
C MET A 64 13.65 4.83 -3.84
N ASP A 65 14.35 5.00 -4.97
CA ASP A 65 14.81 6.31 -5.40
C ASP A 65 13.63 7.26 -5.69
N ARG A 66 13.83 8.56 -5.39
CA ARG A 66 12.84 9.63 -5.59
C ARG A 66 12.41 9.76 -7.05
N GLY A 67 13.35 9.62 -7.99
CA GLY A 67 13.07 9.65 -9.42
C GLY A 67 12.16 8.51 -9.87
N ILE A 68 12.08 7.42 -9.10
CA ILE A 68 11.18 6.29 -9.37
C ILE A 68 9.80 6.52 -8.76
N THR A 69 9.72 7.00 -7.51
CA THR A 69 8.44 7.21 -6.81
C THR A 69 7.71 8.47 -7.27
N GLU A 70 8.43 9.51 -7.69
CA GLU A 70 7.81 10.76 -8.11
C GLU A 70 6.98 10.61 -9.38
N GLY A 71 5.74 11.10 -9.37
CA GLY A 71 4.81 10.99 -10.49
C GLY A 71 4.21 9.60 -10.66
N SER A 72 4.55 8.64 -9.79
CA SER A 72 4.07 7.27 -9.88
C SER A 72 2.61 7.13 -9.44
N THR A 73 2.03 5.98 -9.78
CA THR A 73 0.73 5.52 -9.29
C THR A 73 0.92 4.28 -8.44
N ILE A 74 0.27 4.24 -7.27
CA ILE A 74 0.23 3.04 -6.43
C ILE A 74 -1.13 2.35 -6.52
N TYR A 75 -1.11 1.02 -6.63
CA TYR A 75 -2.29 0.17 -6.61
C TYR A 75 -2.29 -0.63 -5.32
N VAL A 76 -3.39 -0.58 -4.54
CA VAL A 76 -3.49 -1.27 -3.25
C VAL A 76 -4.73 -2.16 -3.22
N ALA A 77 -4.56 -3.41 -2.85
CA ALA A 77 -5.65 -4.38 -2.77
C ALA A 77 -5.67 -5.05 -1.40
N ARG A 78 -6.88 -5.26 -0.86
CA ARG A 78 -7.11 -6.09 0.31
C ARG A 78 -7.90 -7.33 -0.09
N VAL A 79 -7.49 -8.49 0.40
CA VAL A 79 -8.15 -9.77 0.16
C VAL A 79 -8.69 -10.34 1.47
N GLY A 80 -10.01 -10.56 1.54
CA GLY A 80 -10.68 -11.21 2.66
C GLY A 80 -10.43 -12.71 2.71
N ARG A 81 -10.95 -13.42 3.74
CA ARG A 81 -10.78 -14.87 3.89
C ARG A 81 -11.28 -15.66 2.68
N GLU A 82 -12.40 -15.24 2.11
CA GLU A 82 -13.06 -15.87 0.96
C GLU A 82 -12.41 -15.52 -0.38
N GLY A 83 -11.29 -14.79 -0.37
CA GLY A 83 -10.61 -14.35 -1.60
C GLY A 83 -11.25 -13.12 -2.26
N ASP A 84 -12.26 -12.53 -1.63
CA ASP A 84 -12.96 -11.36 -2.11
C ASP A 84 -12.19 -10.06 -1.86
N TYR A 85 -12.39 -9.05 -2.71
CA TYR A 85 -11.79 -7.75 -2.49
C TYR A 85 -12.52 -7.01 -1.37
N LYS A 86 -11.75 -6.44 -0.46
CA LYS A 86 -12.24 -5.57 0.62
C LYS A 86 -11.67 -4.16 0.46
N LEU A 87 -12.17 -3.24 1.29
CA LEU A 87 -11.68 -1.87 1.31
C LEU A 87 -10.20 -1.83 1.69
N SER A 88 -9.40 -1.20 0.83
CA SER A 88 -7.95 -1.07 0.98
C SER A 88 -7.46 0.37 0.79
N LYS A 89 -8.30 1.35 1.19
CA LYS A 89 -7.90 2.75 1.17
C LYS A 89 -6.69 2.94 2.11
N PRO A 90 -5.59 3.57 1.67
CA PRO A 90 -4.44 3.82 2.53
C PRO A 90 -4.82 4.60 3.79
N CYS A 91 -4.24 4.22 4.93
CA CYS A 91 -4.40 4.95 6.18
C CYS A 91 -3.69 6.32 6.14
N SER A 92 -3.95 7.17 7.14
CA SER A 92 -3.36 8.52 7.25
C SER A 92 -1.82 8.50 7.17
N MET A 93 -1.17 7.59 7.90
CA MET A 93 0.29 7.40 7.84
C MET A 93 0.80 7.05 6.43
N CYS A 94 0.18 6.07 5.77
CA CYS A 94 0.59 5.66 4.43
C CYS A 94 0.32 6.76 3.40
N HIS A 95 -0.79 7.48 3.55
CA HIS A 95 -1.13 8.61 2.70
C HIS A 95 -0.05 9.71 2.74
N GLU A 96 0.35 10.12 3.95
CA GLU A 96 1.40 11.12 4.13
C GLU A 96 2.76 10.62 3.61
N ALA A 97 3.10 9.35 3.81
CA ALA A 97 4.33 8.77 3.29
C ALA A 97 4.35 8.74 1.75
N LEU A 98 3.25 8.37 1.11
CA LEU A 98 3.11 8.34 -0.35
C LEU A 98 3.22 9.75 -0.95
N LYS A 99 2.55 10.72 -0.32
CA LYS A 99 2.64 12.13 -0.68
C LYS A 99 4.08 12.62 -0.51
N HIS A 100 4.71 12.29 0.62
CA HIS A 100 6.08 12.67 0.91
C HIS A 100 7.02 12.21 -0.19
N VAL A 101 6.95 10.96 -0.66
CA VAL A 101 7.83 10.42 -1.72
C VAL A 101 7.42 10.79 -3.16
N GLY A 102 6.35 11.57 -3.33
CA GLY A 102 5.96 12.12 -4.63
C GLY A 102 5.02 11.25 -5.47
N VAL A 103 4.38 10.22 -4.89
CA VAL A 103 3.31 9.48 -5.57
C VAL A 103 2.16 10.45 -5.88
N LYS A 104 1.60 10.40 -7.09
CA LYS A 104 0.56 11.34 -7.53
C LYS A 104 -0.84 10.76 -7.56
N ARG A 105 -0.95 9.42 -7.57
CA ARG A 105 -2.24 8.74 -7.68
C ARG A 105 -2.25 7.46 -6.86
N VAL A 106 -3.35 7.26 -6.14
CA VAL A 106 -3.66 6.02 -5.43
C VAL A 106 -4.87 5.39 -6.09
N VAL A 107 -4.77 4.10 -6.39
CA VAL A 107 -5.89 3.26 -6.83
C VAL A 107 -6.05 2.13 -5.81
N TYR A 108 -7.24 1.94 -5.26
CA TYR A 108 -7.46 0.96 -4.20
C TYR A 108 -8.75 0.17 -4.39
N THR A 109 -8.79 -1.04 -3.85
CA THR A 109 -10.01 -1.86 -3.85
C THR A 109 -11.02 -1.33 -2.83
N ILE A 110 -12.31 -1.30 -3.21
CA ILE A 110 -13.42 -1.05 -2.27
C ILE A 110 -14.15 -2.36 -2.01
N ASN A 111 -14.53 -3.05 -3.08
CA ASN A 111 -15.12 -4.38 -3.06
C ASN A 111 -14.79 -5.10 -4.38
N THR A 112 -15.42 -6.27 -4.61
CA THR A 112 -15.17 -7.10 -5.79
C THR A 112 -15.55 -6.46 -7.12
N LYS A 113 -16.43 -5.44 -7.10
CA LYS A 113 -16.97 -4.79 -8.31
C LYS A 113 -16.41 -3.38 -8.52
N ILE A 114 -15.92 -2.72 -7.46
CA ILE A 114 -15.60 -1.30 -7.45
C ILE A 114 -14.19 -1.07 -6.91
N ALA A 115 -13.41 -0.27 -7.65
CA ALA A 115 -12.15 0.30 -7.20
C ALA A 115 -12.28 1.83 -7.06
N GLY A 116 -11.71 2.37 -6.00
CA GLY A 116 -11.60 3.81 -5.79
C GLY A 116 -10.27 4.34 -6.30
N SER A 117 -10.20 5.63 -6.61
CA SER A 117 -8.93 6.31 -6.84
C SER A 117 -8.98 7.77 -6.41
N TYR A 118 -7.83 8.31 -6.00
CA TYR A 118 -7.68 9.73 -5.70
C TYR A 118 -6.27 10.22 -6.06
N LYS A 119 -6.13 11.54 -6.22
CA LYS A 119 -4.84 12.22 -6.41
C LYS A 119 -4.30 12.68 -5.05
N LEU A 120 -2.98 12.64 -4.89
CA LEU A 120 -2.24 13.04 -3.68
C LEU A 120 -1.69 14.47 -3.79
#